data_AF-A0A1G0XT75-F1
#
_entry.id   AF-A0A1G0XT75-F1
#
_cell.length_a   1.000
_cell.length_b   1.000
_cell.length_c   1.000
_cell.angle_alpha   90.00
_cell.angle_beta   90.00
_cell.angle_gamma   90.00
#
_symmetry.space_group_name_H-M   'P 1'
#
loop_
_entity.id
_entity.type
_entity.pdbx_description
1 polymer ?
#
loop_
_entity_poly.entity_id
_entity_poly.type
_entity_poly.pdbx_seq_one_letter_code
_entity_poly.pdbx_strand_id
1 'polypeptide(L)'
;MICEAIMKMKYPAIVLILVAFLLVSCESSRTKEKIETFKKGMTQQEVIAELGEPIKGEVYCKPNVLFYYTDPQWSDGNMTSDECTPMVFENNKLIGWGTEFYKDYRQKDWK
;
A
#
# COMPACT_ATOMS: atom_id res chain seq x y z
N MET A 1 29.18 28.80 -23.86
CA MET A 1 28.39 29.86 -23.20
C MET A 1 26.89 29.62 -23.40
N ILE A 2 26.37 28.47 -22.96
CA ILE A 2 24.92 28.17 -23.03
C ILE A 2 24.37 27.73 -21.65
N CYS A 3 25.18 27.84 -20.59
CA CYS A 3 24.82 27.35 -19.25
C CYS A 3 24.46 28.44 -18.23
N GLU A 4 24.47 29.73 -18.59
CA GLU A 4 24.09 30.79 -17.63
C GLU A 4 22.83 31.58 -18.01
N ALA A 5 22.22 31.29 -19.18
CA ALA A 5 21.10 32.09 -19.69
C ALA A 5 19.71 31.58 -19.30
N ILE A 6 19.57 30.36 -18.77
CA ILE A 6 18.24 29.77 -18.47
C ILE A 6 17.73 30.16 -17.07
N MET A 7 18.61 30.60 -16.15
CA MET A 7 18.21 30.92 -14.77
C MET A 7 17.72 32.37 -14.55
N LYS A 8 17.64 33.21 -15.60
CA LYS A 8 17.20 34.62 -15.48
C LYS A 8 15.80 34.90 -16.04
N MET A 9 14.99 33.89 -16.34
CA MET A 9 13.56 34.11 -16.56
C MET A 9 12.87 34.20 -15.20
N LYS A 10 12.31 35.38 -14.89
CA LYS A 10 11.38 35.59 -13.77
C LYS A 10 10.15 34.72 -14.01
N TYR A 11 10.23 33.45 -13.64
CA TYR A 11 9.06 32.58 -13.59
C TYR A 11 8.16 33.12 -12.48
N PRO A 12 6.96 33.63 -12.79
CA PRO A 12 6.06 34.09 -11.74
C PRO A 12 5.73 32.90 -10.85
N ALA A 13 5.59 33.12 -9.54
CA ALA A 13 5.28 32.08 -8.54
C ALA A 13 4.10 31.17 -8.95
N ILE A 14 3.23 31.67 -9.83
CA ILE A 14 2.13 30.95 -10.49
C ILE A 14 2.59 29.69 -11.25
N VAL A 15 3.76 29.71 -11.93
CA VAL A 15 4.25 28.54 -12.68
C VAL A 15 4.71 27.43 -11.73
N LEU A 16 5.32 27.79 -10.59
CA LEU A 16 5.69 26.84 -9.52
C LEU A 16 4.45 26.22 -8.85
N ILE A 17 3.40 27.02 -8.65
CA ILE A 17 2.12 26.55 -8.09
C ILE A 17 1.40 25.58 -9.05
N LEU A 18 1.44 25.84 -10.37
CA LEU A 18 0.85 24.95 -11.37
C LEU A 18 1.58 23.60 -11.50
N VAL A 19 2.91 23.58 -11.34
CA VAL A 19 3.70 22.34 -11.33
C VAL A 19 3.45 21.53 -10.06
N ALA A 20 3.26 22.20 -8.92
CA ALA A 20 2.91 21.53 -7.66
C ALA A 20 1.51 20.86 -7.70
N PHE A 21 0.56 21.45 -8.43
CA PHE A 21 -0.78 20.88 -8.62
C PHE A 21 -0.80 19.61 -9.49
N LEU A 22 0.17 19.44 -10.40
CA LEU A 22 0.24 18.29 -11.31
C LEU A 22 0.89 17.04 -10.70
N LEU A 23 1.55 17.14 -9.54
CA LEU A 23 2.17 15.99 -8.87
C LEU A 23 1.22 15.22 -7.95
N VAL A 24 -0.02 15.70 -7.77
CA VAL A 24 -1.07 15.01 -7.01
C VAL A 24 -1.86 14.12 -7.96
N SER A 25 -1.32 12.95 -8.32
CA SER A 25 -2.13 11.89 -8.91
C SER A 25 -1.52 10.50 -8.72
N CYS A 26 -2.35 9.62 -8.14
CA CYS A 26 -2.30 8.15 -8.13
C CYS A 26 -1.43 7.48 -7.05
N GLU A 27 -2.08 7.18 -5.91
CA GLU A 27 -1.51 6.42 -4.78
C GLU A 27 -2.12 5.00 -4.64
N SER A 28 -3.24 4.67 -5.29
CA SER A 28 -3.93 3.37 -5.10
C SER A 28 -3.48 2.25 -6.05
N SER A 29 -3.05 2.54 -7.29
CA SER A 29 -2.73 1.49 -8.27
C SER A 29 -1.39 0.76 -8.04
N ARG A 30 -0.46 1.35 -7.28
CA ARG A 30 0.89 0.77 -7.08
C ARG A 30 0.88 -0.45 -6.16
N THR A 31 -0.03 -0.51 -5.19
CA THR A 31 -0.03 -1.56 -4.17
C THR A 31 -0.30 -2.93 -4.78
N LYS A 32 -1.23 -3.04 -5.75
CA LYS A 32 -1.53 -4.31 -6.43
C LYS A 32 -0.36 -4.82 -7.25
N GLU A 33 0.26 -3.97 -8.07
CA GLU A 33 1.42 -4.34 -8.90
C GLU A 33 2.61 -4.79 -8.03
N LYS A 34 2.80 -4.16 -6.87
CA LYS A 34 3.87 -4.54 -5.93
C LYS A 34 3.62 -5.90 -5.27
N ILE A 35 2.38 -6.23 -4.91
CA ILE A 35 2.04 -7.50 -4.25
C ILE A 35 2.39 -8.70 -5.14
N GLU A 36 2.32 -8.58 -6.48
CA GLU A 36 2.73 -9.64 -7.40
C GLU A 36 4.22 -9.99 -7.32
N THR A 37 5.06 -9.05 -6.87
CA THR A 37 6.52 -9.24 -6.73
C THR A 37 6.92 -9.93 -5.42
N PHE A 38 5.96 -10.13 -4.51
CA PHE A 38 6.26 -10.57 -3.16
C PHE A 38 6.63 -12.04 -3.11
N LYS A 39 7.56 -12.35 -2.22
CA LYS A 39 8.07 -13.71 -2.03
C LYS A 39 7.77 -14.15 -0.61
N LYS A 40 7.43 -15.42 -0.47
CA LYS A 40 7.36 -16.05 0.85
C LYS A 40 8.71 -15.90 1.56
N GLY A 41 8.68 -15.64 2.85
CA GLY A 41 9.87 -15.45 3.69
C GLY A 41 10.26 -14.00 3.98
N MET A 42 9.66 -13.01 3.30
CA MET A 42 9.88 -11.60 3.60
C MET A 42 9.42 -11.24 5.02
N THR A 43 10.11 -10.31 5.66
CA THR A 43 9.77 -9.82 7.01
C THR A 43 8.62 -8.83 7.00
N GLN A 44 7.97 -8.61 8.15
CA GLN A 44 6.94 -7.57 8.26
C GLN A 44 7.49 -6.19 7.90
N GLN A 45 8.73 -5.90 8.29
CA GLN A 45 9.37 -4.61 8.02
C GLN A 45 9.64 -4.39 6.54
N GLU A 46 10.10 -5.42 5.81
CA GLU A 46 10.28 -5.35 4.36
C GLU A 46 8.94 -5.10 3.65
N VAL A 47 7.88 -5.80 4.06
CA VAL A 47 6.53 -5.59 3.51
C VAL A 47 6.02 -4.17 3.79
N ILE A 48 6.22 -3.65 5.00
CA ILE A 48 5.85 -2.28 5.38
C ILE A 48 6.68 -1.24 4.61
N ALA A 49 7.97 -1.50 4.37
CA ALA A 49 8.82 -0.60 3.58
C ALA A 49 8.34 -0.51 2.13
N GLU A 50 7.83 -1.60 1.57
CA GLU A 50 7.37 -1.67 0.18
C GLU A 50 5.94 -1.14 -0.03
N LEU A 51 5.01 -1.47 0.87
CA LEU A 51 3.58 -1.13 0.76
C LEU A 51 3.16 0.07 1.60
N GLY A 52 4.00 0.52 2.53
CA GLY A 52 3.65 1.57 3.49
C GLY A 52 2.96 1.02 4.74
N GLU A 53 2.36 1.94 5.51
CA GLU A 53 1.68 1.59 6.74
C GLU A 53 0.42 0.76 6.48
N PRO A 54 0.25 -0.38 7.17
CA PRO A 54 -0.97 -1.18 7.07
C PRO A 54 -2.11 -0.52 7.84
N ILE A 55 -3.33 -0.97 7.58
CA ILE A 55 -4.51 -0.56 8.34
C ILE A 55 -4.37 -0.99 9.80
N LYS A 56 -4.68 -0.07 10.72
CA LYS A 56 -4.61 -0.25 12.18
C LYS A 56 -5.93 0.24 12.81
N GLY A 57 -6.23 -0.26 14.01
CA GLY A 57 -7.36 0.22 14.81
C GLY A 57 -8.71 -0.46 14.50
N GLU A 58 -8.76 -1.32 13.48
CA GLU A 58 -9.98 -2.04 13.10
C GLU A 58 -10.14 -3.35 13.88
N VAL A 59 -11.40 -3.77 14.08
CA VAL A 59 -11.74 -4.98 14.85
C VAL A 59 -11.16 -6.25 14.24
N TYR A 60 -10.99 -6.27 12.92
CA TYR A 60 -10.43 -7.41 12.19
C TYR A 60 -8.89 -7.45 12.18
N CYS A 61 -8.19 -6.41 12.64
CA CYS A 61 -6.73 -6.40 12.73
C CYS A 61 -6.22 -7.51 13.66
N LYS A 62 -5.14 -8.18 13.26
CA LYS A 62 -4.48 -9.24 14.04
C LYS A 62 -2.96 -9.01 14.09
N PRO A 63 -2.27 -9.37 15.19
CA PRO A 63 -0.82 -9.12 15.31
C PRO A 63 0.03 -9.76 14.20
N ASN A 64 -0.41 -10.91 13.69
CA ASN A 64 0.26 -11.70 12.67
C ASN A 64 -0.28 -11.46 11.25
N VAL A 65 -1.19 -10.50 11.05
CA VAL A 65 -1.78 -10.23 9.73
C VAL A 65 -1.81 -8.73 9.48
N LEU A 66 -1.17 -8.30 8.40
CA LEU A 66 -1.22 -6.92 7.93
C LEU A 66 -2.30 -6.79 6.85
N PHE A 67 -3.19 -5.82 7.00
CA PHE A 67 -4.25 -5.55 6.02
C PHE A 67 -3.91 -4.30 5.22
N TYR A 68 -3.97 -4.41 3.90
CA TYR A 68 -3.76 -3.31 2.97
C TYR A 68 -4.99 -3.09 2.12
N TYR A 69 -5.39 -1.84 1.92
CA TYR A 69 -6.49 -1.50 1.03
C TYR A 69 -6.06 -1.72 -0.42
N THR A 70 -6.71 -2.66 -1.11
CA THR A 70 -6.35 -2.98 -2.51
C THR A 70 -7.55 -2.90 -3.43
N ASP A 71 -8.71 -3.41 -3.03
CA ASP A 71 -9.86 -3.58 -3.91
C ASP A 71 -11.07 -2.83 -3.36
N PRO A 72 -11.18 -1.51 -3.60
CA PRO A 72 -12.42 -0.79 -3.33
C PRO A 72 -13.55 -1.46 -4.10
N GLN A 73 -14.50 -2.06 -3.40
CA GLN A 73 -15.69 -2.67 -3.98
C GLN A 73 -16.89 -1.72 -3.87
N TRP A 74 -16.88 -0.86 -2.86
CA TRP A 74 -17.99 0.00 -2.51
C TRP A 74 -17.54 1.45 -2.44
N SER A 75 -18.34 2.35 -3.02
CA SER A 75 -18.14 3.81 -2.89
C SER A 75 -19.02 4.37 -1.76
N ASP A 76 -19.13 3.65 -0.65
CA ASP A 76 -19.99 4.01 0.48
C ASP A 76 -19.23 4.69 1.64
N GLY A 77 -17.90 4.76 1.54
CA GLY A 77 -17.04 5.39 2.55
C GLY A 77 -16.71 4.49 3.75
N ASN A 78 -17.10 3.22 3.73
CA ASN A 78 -16.79 2.25 4.78
C ASN A 78 -15.67 1.29 4.33
N MET A 79 -14.52 1.33 5.00
CA MET A 79 -13.46 0.33 4.76
C MET A 79 -13.83 -1.00 5.41
N THR A 80 -14.27 -1.94 4.59
CA THR A 80 -14.64 -3.29 5.02
C THR A 80 -13.53 -4.29 4.70
N SER A 81 -13.47 -5.41 5.44
CA SER A 81 -12.36 -6.36 5.33
C SER A 81 -12.27 -7.05 3.96
N ASP A 82 -13.35 -7.08 3.20
CA ASP A 82 -13.47 -7.60 1.83
C ASP A 82 -12.88 -6.66 0.76
N GLU A 83 -12.52 -5.43 1.13
CA GLU A 83 -11.78 -4.49 0.28
C GLU A 83 -10.26 -4.51 0.52
N CYS A 84 -9.82 -5.36 1.46
CA CYS A 84 -8.44 -5.45 1.90
C CYS A 84 -7.77 -6.74 1.42
N THR A 85 -6.49 -6.65 1.07
CA THR A 85 -5.61 -7.82 0.93
C THR A 85 -4.92 -8.12 2.26
N PRO A 86 -5.19 -9.29 2.88
CA PRO A 86 -4.46 -9.73 4.07
C PRO A 86 -3.09 -10.30 3.70
N MET A 87 -2.06 -9.91 4.43
CA MET A 87 -0.70 -10.43 4.36
C MET A 87 -0.43 -11.19 5.65
N VAL A 88 -0.25 -12.51 5.58
CA VAL A 88 -0.19 -13.41 6.75
C VAL A 88 1.25 -13.75 7.08
N PHE A 89 1.62 -13.59 8.35
CA PHE A 89 2.98 -13.80 8.85
C PHE A 89 3.03 -14.87 9.93
N GLU A 90 4.09 -15.68 9.93
CA GLU A 90 4.50 -16.54 11.04
C GLU A 90 5.97 -16.31 11.34
N ASN A 91 6.34 -16.19 12.61
CA ASN A 91 7.73 -15.95 13.03
C ASN A 91 8.41 -14.78 12.28
N ASN A 92 7.67 -13.69 12.09
CA ASN A 92 8.10 -12.53 11.30
C ASN A 92 8.47 -12.85 9.83
N LYS A 93 7.84 -13.87 9.24
CA LYS A 93 8.01 -14.23 7.82
C LYS A 93 6.67 -14.32 7.12
N LEU A 94 6.57 -13.72 5.95
CA LEU A 94 5.40 -13.76 5.07
C LEU A 94 5.22 -15.20 4.57
N ILE A 95 4.10 -15.82 4.94
CA ILE A 95 3.79 -17.21 4.55
C ILE A 95 2.78 -17.29 3.40
N GLY A 96 1.99 -16.23 3.21
CA GLY A 96 1.02 -16.08 2.14
C GLY A 96 0.23 -14.79 2.28
N TRP A 97 -0.60 -14.52 1.27
CA TRP A 97 -1.42 -13.31 1.19
C TRP A 97 -2.68 -13.57 0.39
N GLY A 98 -3.63 -12.64 0.48
CA GLY A 98 -4.92 -12.73 -0.19
C GLY A 98 -5.98 -13.44 0.64
N THR A 99 -7.23 -13.13 0.31
CA THR A 99 -8.42 -13.53 1.07
C THR A 99 -8.54 -15.06 1.22
N GLU A 100 -8.25 -15.81 0.16
CA GLU A 100 -8.34 -17.28 0.19
C GLU A 100 -7.30 -17.90 1.12
N PHE A 101 -6.03 -17.47 1.04
CA PHE A 101 -4.99 -17.95 1.96
C PHE A 101 -5.34 -17.63 3.42
N TYR A 102 -5.86 -16.42 3.67
CA TYR A 102 -6.25 -16.01 5.02
C TYR A 102 -7.44 -16.82 5.56
N LYS A 103 -8.44 -17.14 4.73
CA LYS A 103 -9.56 -18.02 5.12
C LYS A 103 -9.07 -19.41 5.53
N ASP A 104 -8.18 -20.00 4.75
CA ASP A 104 -7.61 -21.32 5.04
C ASP A 104 -6.76 -21.30 6.31
N TYR A 105 -5.93 -20.26 6.45
CA TYR A 105 -5.12 -20.02 7.64
C TYR A 105 -5.98 -19.94 8.91
N ARG A 106 -7.07 -19.17 8.87
CA ARG A 106 -8.00 -19.00 9.99
C ARG A 106 -8.74 -20.28 10.37
N GLN A 107 -9.01 -21.16 9.41
CA GLN A 107 -9.67 -22.44 9.68
C GLN A 107 -8.74 -23.45 10.37
N LYS A 108 -7.42 -23.34 10.15
CA LYS A 108 -6.42 -24.20 10.81
C LYS A 108 -6.37 -23.98 12.32
N ASP A 109 -6.51 -22.73 12.77
CA ASP A 109 -6.52 -22.37 14.19
C ASP A 109 -7.81 -22.75 14.94
N TRP A 110 -8.88 -23.13 14.22
CA TRP A 110 -10.15 -23.55 14.81
C TRP A 110 -10.14 -25.03 15.25
N LYS A 111 -9.11 -25.81 14.88
CA LYS A 111 -8.94 -27.22 15.28
C LYS A 111 -7.95 -27.35 16.43
#